data_AF-A0A9E3Z2U0-F1
#
_entry.id   AF-A0A9E3Z2U0-F1
#
_cell.length_a   1.000
_cell.length_b   1.000
_cell.length_c   1.000
_cell.angle_alpha   90.00
_cell.angle_beta   90.00
_cell.angle_gamma   90.00
#
_symmetry.space_group_name_H-M   'P 1'
#
loop_
_entity.id
_entity.type
_entity.pdbx_description
1 polymer ?
#
loop_
_entity_poly.entity_id
_entity_poly.type
_entity_poly.pdbx_seq_one_letter_code
_entity_poly.pdbx_strand_id
1 'polypeptide(L)'
;MISLLEHSAQGATIHLDQRELLLVMALIQEGRESFGCNTDTGEALDQFFCSTNIQVEEARRNKLKKAMMRQKISVVPNAENRAHKGASHA
;
A
#
# COMPACT_ATOMS: atom_id res chain seq x y z
N MET A 1 -15.34 -17.48 -9.65
CA MET A 1 -15.17 -17.18 -8.21
C MET A 1 -13.97 -16.27 -8.08
N ILE A 2 -14.25 -15.02 -7.75
CA ILE A 2 -13.29 -13.94 -7.64
C ILE A 2 -12.25 -14.29 -6.59
N SER A 3 -10.97 -14.11 -6.94
CA SER A 3 -9.87 -14.41 -6.03
C SER A 3 -8.73 -13.43 -6.18
N LEU A 4 -8.11 -13.08 -5.05
CA LEU A 4 -6.94 -12.23 -5.00
C LEU A 4 -5.71 -13.11 -5.21
N LEU A 5 -4.99 -12.91 -6.31
CA LEU A 5 -3.78 -13.68 -6.61
C LEU A 5 -2.55 -13.07 -5.93
N GLU A 6 -2.41 -11.75 -6.05
CA GLU A 6 -1.29 -11.01 -5.48
C GLU A 6 -1.73 -9.58 -5.13
N HIS A 7 -1.12 -9.00 -4.09
CA HIS A 7 -1.20 -7.57 -3.85
C HIS A 7 0.16 -7.01 -3.41
N SER A 8 0.38 -5.75 -3.72
CA SER A 8 1.57 -4.99 -3.36
C SER A 8 1.22 -3.52 -3.15
N ALA A 9 2.21 -2.69 -2.82
CA ALA A 9 2.01 -1.24 -2.75
C ALA A 9 1.67 -0.61 -4.13
N GLN A 10 1.95 -1.32 -5.23
CA GLN A 10 1.68 -0.86 -6.58
C GLN A 10 0.22 -1.14 -6.98
N GLY A 11 -0.36 -2.22 -6.48
CA GLY A 11 -1.73 -2.61 -6.79
C GLY A 11 -2.00 -4.08 -6.46
N ALA A 12 -3.07 -4.62 -7.02
CA ALA A 12 -3.49 -6.01 -6.82
C ALA A 12 -3.79 -6.68 -8.16
N THR A 13 -3.54 -7.98 -8.23
CA THR A 13 -3.91 -8.85 -9.34
C THR A 13 -5.05 -9.75 -8.90
N ILE A 14 -6.19 -9.60 -9.57
CA ILE A 14 -7.45 -10.29 -9.24
C ILE A 14 -7.78 -11.22 -10.39
N HIS A 15 -8.13 -12.46 -10.07
CA HIS A 15 -8.71 -13.40 -11.02
C HIS A 15 -10.22 -13.30 -10.97
N LEU A 16 -10.84 -13.09 -12.12
CA LEU A 16 -12.28 -13.05 -12.34
C LEU A 16 -12.64 -14.16 -13.31
N ASP A 17 -13.71 -14.89 -13.04
CA ASP A 17 -14.33 -15.70 -14.09
C ASP A 17 -15.05 -14.80 -15.12
N GLN A 18 -15.52 -15.41 -16.22
CA GLN A 18 -16.13 -14.65 -17.30
C GLN A 18 -17.39 -13.87 -16.86
N ARG A 19 -18.20 -14.43 -15.95
CA ARG A 19 -19.42 -13.78 -15.46
C ARG A 19 -19.06 -12.60 -14.56
N GLU A 20 -18.11 -12.79 -13.67
CA GLU A 20 -17.60 -11.75 -12.76
C GLU A 20 -16.98 -10.61 -13.55
N LEU A 21 -16.18 -10.92 -14.58
CA LEU A 21 -15.60 -9.91 -15.46
C LEU A 21 -16.66 -9.08 -16.17
N LEU A 22 -17.69 -9.71 -16.73
CA LEU A 22 -18.79 -8.99 -17.39
C LEU A 22 -19.55 -8.08 -16.42
N LEU A 23 -19.78 -8.55 -15.19
CA LEU A 23 -20.44 -7.75 -14.16
C LEU A 23 -19.59 -6.54 -13.77
N VAL A 24 -18.29 -6.72 -13.56
CA VAL A 24 -17.34 -5.63 -13.27
C VAL A 24 -17.29 -4.63 -14.43
N MET A 25 -17.26 -5.11 -15.68
CA MET A 25 -17.26 -4.24 -16.85
C MET A 25 -18.56 -3.44 -16.99
N ALA A 26 -19.71 -4.04 -16.66
CA ALA A 26 -20.99 -3.33 -16.63
C ALA A 26 -20.96 -2.21 -15.58
N LEU A 27 -20.50 -2.51 -14.36
CA LEU A 27 -20.36 -1.53 -13.28
C LEU A 27 -19.45 -0.35 -13.65
N ILE A 28 -18.33 -0.62 -14.35
CA ILE A 28 -17.39 0.43 -14.79
C ILE A 28 -18.02 1.30 -15.88
N GLN A 29 -18.72 0.69 -16.85
CA GLN A 29 -19.26 1.40 -18.01
C GLN A 29 -20.48 2.26 -17.67
N GLU A 30 -21.35 1.76 -16.80
CA GLU A 30 -22.61 2.44 -16.50
C GLU A 30 -22.51 3.37 -15.27
N GLY A 31 -21.41 3.27 -14.50
CA GLY A 31 -21.25 3.96 -13.23
C GLY A 31 -21.98 3.25 -12.09
N ARG A 32 -21.80 3.72 -10.85
CA ARG A 32 -22.34 3.08 -9.63
C ARG A 32 -23.88 2.92 -9.63
N GLU A 33 -24.58 3.56 -10.57
CA GLU A 33 -26.05 3.57 -10.63
C GLU A 33 -26.67 2.48 -11.51
N SER A 34 -25.91 1.62 -12.20
CA SER A 34 -26.58 0.51 -12.89
C SER A 34 -25.83 -0.81 -13.00
N PHE A 35 -26.70 -1.83 -13.10
CA PHE A 35 -26.49 -3.26 -13.12
C PHE A 35 -25.87 -3.92 -11.89
N GLY A 36 -26.75 -4.32 -10.96
CA GLY A 36 -26.48 -5.47 -10.10
C GLY A 36 -25.77 -5.18 -8.78
N CYS A 37 -25.40 -3.93 -8.46
CA CYS A 37 -24.85 -3.55 -7.15
C CYS A 37 -25.73 -4.01 -5.97
N ASN A 38 -27.05 -3.99 -6.14
CA ASN A 38 -28.02 -4.39 -5.12
C ASN A 38 -28.37 -5.89 -5.16
N THR A 39 -27.59 -6.69 -5.89
CA THR A 39 -27.71 -8.15 -5.87
C THR A 39 -26.61 -8.72 -5.00
N ASP A 40 -26.82 -9.89 -4.40
CA ASP A 40 -25.82 -10.58 -3.58
C ASP A 40 -24.45 -10.69 -4.28
N THR A 41 -24.45 -10.87 -5.60
CA THR A 41 -23.21 -10.94 -6.39
C THR A 41 -22.52 -9.57 -6.51
N GLY A 42 -23.28 -8.50 -6.73
CA GLY A 42 -22.72 -7.14 -6.79
C GLY A 42 -22.21 -6.67 -5.43
N GLU A 43 -22.94 -6.94 -4.35
CA GLU A 43 -22.49 -6.64 -2.99
C GLU A 43 -21.22 -7.42 -2.63
N ALA A 44 -21.15 -8.71 -2.99
CA ALA A 44 -19.95 -9.51 -2.78
C ALA A 44 -18.74 -8.96 -3.57
N LEU A 45 -18.94 -8.50 -4.81
CA LEU A 45 -17.89 -7.86 -5.60
C LEU A 45 -17.42 -6.55 -4.98
N ASP A 46 -18.35 -5.67 -4.56
CA ASP A 46 -17.99 -4.40 -3.93
C ASP A 46 -17.21 -4.62 -2.62
N GLN A 47 -17.66 -5.54 -1.78
CA GLN A 47 -16.95 -5.93 -0.55
C GLN A 47 -15.55 -6.47 -0.86
N PHE A 48 -15.43 -7.32 -1.88
CA PHE A 48 -14.15 -7.87 -2.31
C PHE A 48 -13.19 -6.78 -2.77
N PHE A 49 -13.63 -5.84 -3.61
CA PHE A 49 -12.81 -4.73 -4.07
C PHE A 49 -12.42 -3.79 -2.93
N CYS A 50 -13.36 -3.48 -2.03
CA CYS A 50 -13.07 -2.67 -0.85
C CYS A 50 -11.99 -3.32 0.03
N SER A 51 -12.12 -4.62 0.33
CA SER A 51 -11.13 -5.36 1.12
C SER A 51 -9.76 -5.40 0.43
N THR A 52 -9.74 -5.65 -0.88
CA THR A 52 -8.49 -5.66 -1.66
C THR A 52 -7.82 -4.29 -1.66
N ASN A 53 -8.59 -3.21 -1.77
CA ASN A 53 -8.07 -1.86 -1.73
C ASN A 53 -7.47 -1.53 -0.35
N ILE A 54 -8.09 -1.98 0.74
CA ILE A 54 -7.53 -1.84 2.09
C ILE A 54 -6.15 -2.51 2.17
N GLN A 55 -6.00 -3.73 1.66
CA GLN A 55 -4.72 -4.46 1.67
C GLN A 55 -3.62 -3.71 0.87
N VAL A 56 -3.96 -3.16 -0.29
CA VAL A 56 -3.04 -2.34 -1.09
C VAL A 56 -2.62 -1.07 -0.34
N GLU A 57 -3.57 -0.38 0.28
CA GLU A 57 -3.28 0.83 1.07
C GLU A 57 -2.43 0.54 2.31
N GLU A 58 -2.66 -0.58 2.97
CA GLU A 58 -1.80 -1.03 4.08
C GLU A 58 -0.38 -1.33 3.61
N ALA A 59 -0.23 -2.00 2.46
CA ALA A 59 1.09 -2.23 1.84
C ALA A 59 1.80 -0.91 1.51
N ARG A 60 1.08 0.10 0.98
CA ARG A 60 1.60 1.46 0.72
C ARG A 60 2.08 2.14 2.00
N ARG A 61 1.25 2.14 3.05
CA ARG A 61 1.58 2.73 4.36
C ARG A 61 2.80 2.05 4.98
N ASN A 62 2.88 0.72 4.91
CA ASN A 62 4.02 -0.03 5.44
C ASN A 62 5.32 0.28 4.70
N LYS A 63 5.27 0.44 3.38
CA LYS A 63 6.43 0.87 2.58
C LYS A 63 6.90 2.27 2.98
N LEU A 64 5.97 3.21 3.17
CA LEU A 64 6.28 4.57 3.62
C LEU A 64 6.90 4.58 5.02
N LYS A 65 6.31 3.87 5.99
CA LYS A 65 6.87 3.75 7.36
C LYS A 65 8.30 3.22 7.33
N LYS A 66 8.57 2.17 6.54
CA LYS A 66 9.93 1.61 6.37
C LYS A 66 10.90 2.63 5.77
N ALA A 67 10.47 3.42 4.78
CA ALA A 67 11.30 4.47 4.18
C ALA A 67 11.64 5.57 5.20
N MET A 68 10.66 6.03 5.99
CA MET A 68 10.87 7.04 7.04
C MET A 68 11.79 6.53 8.17
N MET A 69 11.66 5.26 8.57
CA MET A 69 12.57 4.66 9.55
C MET A 69 14.02 4.58 9.04
N ARG A 70 14.22 4.24 7.76
CA ARG A 70 15.56 4.22 7.13
C ARG A 70 16.21 5.61 7.06
N GLN A 71 15.42 6.68 6.91
CA GLN A 71 15.92 8.05 6.93
C GLN A 71 16.33 8.55 8.32
N LYS A 72 15.79 7.98 9.41
CA LYS A 72 16.09 8.40 10.78
C LYS A 72 17.49 7.98 11.30
N ILE A 73 18.29 7.27 10.50
CA ILE A 73 19.67 6.92 10.84
C ILE A 73 20.59 7.73 9.92
N SER A 74 20.81 9.00 10.27
CA SER A 74 21.75 9.89 9.62
C SER A 74 22.42 10.80 10.65
N VAL A 75 23.51 10.27 11.22
CA VAL A 75 24.75 10.96 11.59
C VAL A 75 24.65 12.07 12.66
N VAL A 76 25.04 11.70 13.90
CA VAL A 76 25.77 12.63 14.78
C VAL A 76 27.23 12.16 14.74
N PRO A 77 28.18 12.92 14.15
CA PRO A 77 29.58 12.67 14.38
C PRO A 77 29.86 13.13 15.82
N ASN A 78 30.18 12.19 16.70
CA ASN A 78 30.65 12.51 18.04
C ASN A 78 32.07 13.10 17.92
N ALA A 79 32.16 14.42 17.76
CA ALA A 79 33.41 15.16 17.70
C ALA A 79 33.69 15.88 19.03
N GLU A 80 33.55 15.18 20.15
CA GLU A 80 34.02 15.68 21.45
C GLU A 80 34.93 14.64 22.09
N ASN A 81 36.22 14.68 21.72
CA ASN A 81 37.34 14.30 22.61
C ASN A 81 38.71 14.60 21.98
N ARG A 82 38.99 15.87 21.69
CA ARG A 82 40.37 16.39 21.75
C ARG A 82 40.43 17.59 22.67
N ALA A 83 40.34 17.29 23.97
CA ALA A 83 40.73 18.22 25.01
C ALA A 83 42.24 18.50 24.92
N HIS A 84 42.54 19.78 25.09
CA HIS A 84 43.86 20.38 25.12
C HIS A 84 44.89 19.62 25.98
N LYS A 85 46.09 19.46 25.44
CA LYS A 85 47.31 19.61 26.24
C LYS A 85 48.15 20.70 25.63
N GLY A 86 48.17 21.84 26.31
CA GLY A 86 49.26 22.79 26.18
C GLY A 86 50.56 22.15 26.64
N ALA A 87 51.64 22.49 25.96
CA ALA A 87 52.99 22.47 26.49
C ALA A 87 53.77 23.55 25.73
N SER A 88 53.64 24.78 26.22
CA SER A 88 54.68 25.78 26.09
C SER A 88 55.83 25.34 26.99
N HIS A 89 57.04 25.18 26.45
CA HIS A 89 58.28 25.36 27.20
C HIS A 89 59.50 25.40 26.26
N ALA A 90 60.32 26.44 26.52
CA ALA A 90 61.70 26.72 26.08
C ALA A 90 61.90 27.25 24.65
#